data_AF-A0A7X9LGF5-F1
#
_entry.id   AF-A0A7X9LGF5-F1
#
_cell.length_a   1.000
_cell.length_b   1.000
_cell.length_c   1.000
_cell.angle_alpha   90.00
_cell.angle_beta   90.00
_cell.angle_gamma   90.00
#
_symmetry.space_group_name_H-M   'P 1'
#
loop_
_entity.id
_entity.type
_entity.pdbx_description
1 polymer ?
#
loop_
_entity_poly.entity_id
_entity_poly.type
_entity_poly.pdbx_seq_one_letter_code
_entity_poly.pdbx_strand_id
1 'polypeptide(L)'
;MQIILCEGFLYLCKFFYVGAVMTNIQRLRSQIDQLDHQLLVLLAQRQQIVEQIGRLKPAGSHAAVTAPERVKQVLLSRQQPKELGLSPDVALAVWQAMIESFTALELSINSKNSHHKGNRK
;
A
#
# COMPACT_ATOMS: atom_id res chain seq x y z
N MET A 1 -3.54 -59.03 -2.51
CA MET A 1 -3.63 -58.10 -3.65
C MET A 1 -4.60 -56.91 -3.43
N GLN A 2 -5.33 -56.86 -2.30
CA GLN A 2 -6.37 -55.83 -2.04
C GLN A 2 -5.85 -54.59 -1.26
N ILE A 3 -4.68 -54.69 -0.62
CA ILE A 3 -4.09 -53.63 0.21
C ILE A 3 -3.38 -52.54 -0.63
N ILE A 4 -2.74 -52.92 -1.76
CA ILE A 4 -2.01 -51.99 -2.63
C ILE A 4 -2.94 -50.99 -3.34
N LEU A 5 -4.17 -51.41 -3.65
CA LEU A 5 -5.19 -50.53 -4.25
C LEU A 5 -5.70 -49.47 -3.27
N CYS A 6 -5.68 -49.73 -1.96
CA CYS A 6 -6.16 -48.79 -0.94
C CYS A 6 -5.14 -47.66 -0.67
N GLU A 7 -3.85 -48.01 -0.57
CA GLU A 7 -2.73 -47.05 -0.44
C GLU A 7 -2.59 -46.17 -1.69
N GLY A 8 -2.71 -46.76 -2.90
CA GLY A 8 -2.67 -46.02 -4.15
C GLY A 8 -3.84 -45.04 -4.32
N PHE A 9 -5.05 -45.43 -3.90
CA PHE A 9 -6.23 -44.56 -3.94
C PHE A 9 -6.12 -43.39 -2.94
N LEU A 10 -5.60 -43.64 -1.73
CA LEU A 10 -5.32 -42.59 -0.75
C LEU A 10 -4.24 -41.60 -1.24
N TYR A 11 -3.19 -42.09 -1.92
CA TYR A 11 -2.17 -41.22 -2.52
C TYR A 11 -2.73 -40.37 -3.65
N LEU A 12 -3.53 -40.95 -4.55
CA LEU A 12 -4.20 -40.21 -5.61
C LEU A 12 -5.14 -39.15 -5.04
N CYS A 13 -5.99 -39.50 -4.07
CA CYS A 13 -6.86 -38.52 -3.40
C CYS A 13 -6.07 -37.38 -2.72
N LYS A 14 -4.96 -37.70 -2.05
CA LYS A 14 -4.10 -36.69 -1.40
C LYS A 14 -3.38 -35.81 -2.44
N PHE A 15 -2.92 -36.40 -3.53
CA PHE A 15 -2.29 -35.70 -4.66
C PHE A 15 -3.29 -34.77 -5.36
N PHE A 16 -4.50 -35.23 -5.67
CA PHE A 16 -5.56 -34.42 -6.25
C PHE A 16 -6.03 -33.31 -5.30
N TYR A 17 -6.15 -33.58 -4.00
CA TYR A 17 -6.50 -32.55 -3.00
C TYR A 17 -5.44 -31.45 -2.92
N VAL A 18 -4.15 -31.83 -2.83
CA VAL A 18 -3.06 -30.86 -2.79
C VAL A 18 -3.00 -30.05 -4.09
N GLY A 19 -3.16 -30.70 -5.25
CA GLY A 19 -3.22 -30.00 -6.55
C GLY A 19 -4.38 -29.00 -6.64
N ALA A 20 -5.59 -29.39 -6.19
CA ALA A 20 -6.76 -28.53 -6.16
C ALA A 20 -6.59 -27.34 -5.19
N VAL A 21 -5.95 -27.55 -4.03
CA VAL A 21 -5.65 -26.47 -3.09
C VAL A 21 -4.63 -25.50 -3.66
N MET A 22 -3.55 -26.00 -4.28
CA MET A 22 -2.51 -25.15 -4.87
C MET A 22 -3.05 -24.27 -6.00
N THR A 23 -3.89 -24.84 -6.89
CA THR A 23 -4.54 -24.07 -7.96
C THR A 23 -5.47 -22.98 -7.41
N ASN A 24 -6.19 -23.24 -6.32
CA ASN A 24 -7.02 -22.23 -5.67
C ASN A 24 -6.18 -21.10 -5.05
N ILE A 25 -5.07 -21.43 -4.36
CA ILE A 25 -4.14 -20.42 -3.82
C ILE A 25 -3.55 -19.57 -4.95
N GLN A 26 -3.14 -20.16 -6.07
CA GLN A 26 -2.64 -19.41 -7.22
C GLN A 26 -3.68 -18.44 -7.78
N ARG A 27 -4.94 -18.88 -7.89
CA ARG A 27 -6.04 -18.01 -8.31
C ARG A 27 -6.24 -16.84 -7.35
N LEU A 28 -6.24 -17.09 -6.03
CA LEU A 28 -6.38 -16.04 -5.02
C LEU A 28 -5.20 -15.05 -5.05
N ARG A 29 -3.97 -15.54 -5.28
CA ARG A 29 -2.80 -14.67 -5.48
C ARG A 29 -2.94 -13.78 -6.70
N SER A 30 -3.43 -14.31 -7.81
CA SER A 30 -3.69 -13.50 -9.01
C SER A 30 -4.73 -12.41 -8.76
N GLN A 31 -5.75 -12.67 -7.93
CA GLN A 31 -6.70 -11.64 -7.51
C GLN A 31 -6.03 -10.55 -6.66
N ILE A 32 -5.10 -10.92 -5.77
CA ILE A 32 -4.27 -9.96 -5.01
C ILE A 32 -3.42 -9.12 -5.97
N ASP A 33 -2.73 -9.74 -6.92
CA ASP A 33 -1.87 -9.02 -7.88
C ASP A 33 -2.67 -7.98 -8.68
N GLN A 34 -3.92 -8.30 -9.05
CA GLN A 34 -4.82 -7.37 -9.72
C GLN A 34 -5.23 -6.20 -8.82
N LEU A 35 -5.53 -6.45 -7.54
CA LEU A 35 -5.82 -5.40 -6.57
C LEU A 35 -4.59 -4.52 -6.33
N ASP A 36 -3.40 -5.10 -6.23
CA ASP A 36 -2.15 -4.37 -6.05
C ASP A 36 -1.88 -3.44 -7.23
N HIS A 37 -2.17 -3.87 -8.46
CA HIS A 37 -2.09 -3.00 -9.62
C HIS A 37 -3.05 -1.80 -9.51
N GLN A 38 -4.28 -2.01 -9.04
CA GLN A 38 -5.23 -0.91 -8.82
C GLN A 38 -4.74 0.05 -7.73
N LEU A 39 -4.14 -0.48 -6.65
CA LEU A 39 -3.53 0.33 -5.61
C LEU A 39 -2.38 1.19 -6.14
N LEU A 40 -1.53 0.65 -7.02
CA LEU A 40 -0.45 1.41 -7.66
C LEU A 40 -0.99 2.61 -8.46
N VAL A 41 -2.08 2.42 -9.22
CA VAL A 41 -2.73 3.50 -9.96
C VAL A 41 -3.25 4.59 -9.01
N LEU A 42 -3.91 4.21 -7.91
CA LEU A 42 -4.41 5.15 -6.90
C LEU A 42 -3.27 5.88 -6.18
N LEU A 43 -2.17 5.19 -5.89
CA LEU A 43 -0.98 5.79 -5.28
C LEU A 43 -0.32 6.81 -6.21
N ALA A 44 -0.26 6.53 -7.52
CA ALA A 44 0.23 7.48 -8.51
C ALA A 44 -0.64 8.75 -8.58
N GLN A 45 -1.97 8.61 -8.55
CA GLN A 45 -2.88 9.75 -8.47
C GLN A 45 -2.69 10.56 -7.18
N ARG A 46 -2.57 9.87 -6.04
CA ARG A 46 -2.28 10.50 -4.75
C ARG A 46 -0.95 11.26 -4.81
N GLN A 47 0.07 10.70 -5.47
CA GLN A 47 1.36 11.36 -5.66
C GLN A 47 1.17 12.70 -6.37
N GLN A 48 0.51 12.73 -7.52
CA GLN A 48 0.30 13.97 -8.28
C GLN A 48 -0.32 15.08 -7.43
N ILE A 49 -1.29 14.75 -6.58
CA ILE A 49 -1.91 15.70 -5.64
C ILE A 49 -0.91 16.17 -4.58
N VAL A 50 -0.13 15.25 -3.98
CA VAL A 50 0.91 15.61 -3.00
C VAL A 50 1.96 16.54 -3.62
N GLU A 51 2.37 16.29 -4.87
CA GLU A 51 3.31 17.18 -5.57
C GLU A 51 2.75 18.58 -5.78
N GLN A 52 1.47 18.70 -6.14
CA GLN A 52 0.79 19.99 -6.27
C GLN A 52 0.77 20.73 -4.92
N ILE A 53 0.42 20.03 -3.84
CA ILE A 53 0.45 20.60 -2.47
C ILE A 53 1.87 21.07 -2.11
N GLY A 54 2.89 20.24 -2.35
CA GLY A 54 4.28 20.55 -2.05
C GLY A 54 4.83 21.77 -2.80
N ARG A 55 4.34 22.02 -4.03
CA ARG A 55 4.67 23.22 -4.82
C ARG A 55 4.05 24.51 -4.28
N LEU A 56 2.91 24.43 -3.59
CA LEU A 56 2.22 25.58 -3.00
C LEU A 56 2.82 26.00 -1.65
N LYS A 57 3.43 25.06 -0.92
CA LYS A 57 4.03 25.35 0.38
C LYS A 57 5.32 26.18 0.26
N PRO A 58 5.63 27.03 1.27
CA PRO A 58 6.87 27.81 1.26
C PRO A 58 8.10 26.92 1.08
N ALA A 59 9.00 27.32 0.18
CA ALA A 59 10.23 26.57 -0.10
C ALA A 59 11.15 26.55 1.13
N GLY A 60 11.72 25.38 1.45
CA GLY A 60 12.57 25.13 2.61
C GLY A 60 11.84 24.90 3.95
N SER A 61 10.50 25.00 4.00
CA SER A 61 9.77 24.91 5.27
C SER A 61 9.43 23.48 5.66
N HIS A 62 10.28 22.88 6.50
CA HIS A 62 10.08 21.51 7.02
C HIS A 62 8.78 21.39 7.85
N ALA A 63 8.46 22.39 8.68
CA ALA A 63 7.27 22.38 9.52
C ALA A 63 5.96 22.44 8.69
N ALA A 64 5.97 23.14 7.55
CA ALA A 64 4.83 23.17 6.65
C ALA A 64 4.62 21.81 5.94
N VAL A 65 5.71 21.09 5.66
CA VAL A 65 5.65 19.78 4.99
C VAL A 65 5.18 18.68 5.94
N THR A 66 5.75 18.58 7.14
CA THR A 66 5.44 17.49 8.08
C THR A 66 4.03 17.58 8.68
N ALA A 67 3.47 18.79 8.82
CA ALA A 67 2.08 19.05 9.20
C ALA A 67 1.48 18.03 10.21
N PRO A 68 2.02 17.93 11.44
CA PRO A 68 1.75 16.83 12.37
C PRO A 68 0.26 16.68 12.74
N GLU A 69 -0.48 17.79 12.84
CA GLU A 69 -1.93 17.76 13.07
C GLU A 69 -2.69 17.07 11.94
N ARG A 70 -2.26 17.28 10.68
CA ARG A 70 -2.87 16.61 9.52
C ARG A 70 -2.63 15.10 9.58
N VAL A 71 -1.42 14.67 9.93
CA VAL A 71 -1.07 13.25 10.09
C VAL A 71 -1.97 12.60 11.14
N LYS A 72 -2.09 13.23 12.31
CA LYS A 72 -2.95 12.74 13.40
C LYS A 72 -4.40 12.60 12.96
N GLN A 73 -4.95 13.61 12.27
CA GLN A 73 -6.31 13.56 11.74
C GLN A 73 -6.51 12.42 10.72
N VAL A 74 -5.56 12.20 9.81
CA VAL A 74 -5.64 11.08 8.85
C VAL A 74 -5.69 9.76 9.61
N LEU A 75 -4.76 9.52 10.54
CA LEU A 75 -4.67 8.26 11.26
C LEU A 75 -5.93 7.99 12.09
N LEU A 76 -6.44 8.99 12.82
CA LEU A 76 -7.70 8.86 13.58
C LEU A 76 -8.88 8.48 12.67
N SER A 77 -8.98 9.09 11.49
CA SER A 77 -10.04 8.77 10.53
C SER A 77 -9.91 7.38 9.87
N ARG A 78 -8.80 6.67 10.09
CA ARG A 78 -8.55 5.32 9.58
C ARG A 78 -8.57 4.25 10.68
N GLN A 79 -8.65 4.65 11.95
CA GLN A 79 -8.84 3.75 13.09
C GLN A 79 -10.28 3.22 13.25
N GLN A 80 -11.23 3.75 12.49
CA GLN A 80 -12.63 3.33 12.54
C GLN A 80 -13.14 2.73 11.21
N PRO A 81 -12.51 1.69 10.63
CA PRO A 81 -12.96 1.09 9.38
C PRO A 81 -14.13 0.12 9.62
N LYS A 82 -15.05 0.43 10.55
CA LYS A 82 -16.09 -0.50 11.03
C LYS A 82 -16.94 -1.09 9.90
N GLU A 83 -16.99 -0.43 8.75
CA GLU A 83 -17.84 -0.80 7.61
C GLU A 83 -17.08 -1.54 6.48
N LEU A 84 -15.75 -1.61 6.51
CA LEU A 84 -14.95 -2.11 5.39
C LEU A 84 -14.35 -3.51 5.60
N GLY A 85 -14.46 -4.08 6.81
CA GLY A 85 -13.88 -5.39 7.14
C GLY A 85 -12.34 -5.43 7.15
N LEU A 86 -11.67 -4.28 7.01
CA LEU A 86 -10.21 -4.16 7.11
C LEU A 86 -9.79 -4.12 8.58
N SER A 87 -8.78 -4.93 8.95
CA SER A 87 -8.19 -4.87 10.29
C SER A 87 -7.69 -3.44 10.60
N PRO A 88 -8.08 -2.85 11.74
CA PRO A 88 -7.61 -1.53 12.15
C PRO A 88 -6.08 -1.43 12.22
N ASP A 89 -5.40 -2.48 12.69
CA ASP A 89 -3.94 -2.51 12.80
C ASP A 89 -3.27 -2.49 11.43
N VAL A 90 -3.83 -3.25 10.47
CA VAL A 90 -3.35 -3.25 9.08
C VAL A 90 -3.58 -1.88 8.44
N ALA A 91 -4.78 -1.30 8.62
CA ALA A 91 -5.10 0.02 8.08
C ALA A 91 -4.13 1.09 8.61
N LEU A 92 -3.86 1.07 9.92
CA LEU A 92 -2.93 2.00 10.56
C LEU A 92 -1.51 1.85 10.02
N ALA A 93 -0.98 0.63 9.97
CA ALA A 93 0.39 0.37 9.51
C ALA A 93 0.59 0.84 8.05
N VAL A 94 -0.36 0.52 7.17
CA VAL A 94 -0.31 0.94 5.76
C VAL A 94 -0.35 2.48 5.65
N TRP A 95 -1.25 3.14 6.39
CA TRP A 95 -1.36 4.60 6.33
C TRP A 95 -0.14 5.31 6.92
N GLN A 96 0.46 4.79 7.98
CA GLN A 96 1.68 5.35 8.57
C GLN A 96 2.84 5.31 7.56
N ALA A 97 3.12 4.14 6.99
CA ALA A 97 4.18 3.97 5.98
C ALA A 97 3.94 4.84 4.74
N MET A 98 2.67 4.96 4.31
CA MET A 98 2.28 5.81 3.20
C MET A 98 2.54 7.29 3.51
N ILE A 99 2.11 7.78 4.67
CA ILE A 99 2.32 9.18 5.09
C ILE A 99 3.82 9.50 5.15
N GLU A 100 4.63 8.61 5.73
CA GLU A 100 6.07 8.77 5.81
C GLU A 100 6.70 8.90 4.41
N SER A 101 6.36 7.98 3.51
CA SER A 101 6.87 7.96 2.13
C SER A 101 6.55 9.24 1.36
N PHE A 102 5.30 9.71 1.45
CA PHE A 102 4.87 10.93 0.76
C PHE A 102 5.42 12.21 1.39
N THR A 103 5.63 12.23 2.70
CA THR A 103 6.30 13.35 3.38
C THR A 103 7.75 13.48 2.90
N ALA A 104 8.46 12.36 2.77
CA ALA A 104 9.82 12.33 2.23
C ALA A 104 9.87 12.84 0.77
N LEU A 105 8.93 12.41 -0.07
CA LEU A 105 8.80 12.92 -1.44
C LEU A 105 8.56 14.43 -1.46
N GLU A 106 7.64 14.92 -0.63
CA GLU A 106 7.28 16.34 -0.56
C GLU A 106 8.48 17.21 -0.14
N LEU A 107 9.27 16.75 0.85
CA LEU A 107 10.51 17.41 1.26
C LEU A 107 11.52 17.50 0.10
N SER A 108 11.68 16.43 -0.69
CA SER A 108 12.56 16.39 -1.87
C SER A 108 12.13 17.38 -2.96
N ILE A 109 10.83 17.55 -3.18
CA ILE A 109 10.30 18.53 -4.15
C ILE A 109 10.48 19.95 -3.63
N ASN A 110 10.19 20.18 -2.36
CA ASN A 110 10.27 21.50 -1.73
C ASN A 110 11.72 22.02 -1.68
N SER A 111 12.72 21.15 -1.50
CA SER A 111 14.14 21.50 -1.58
C SER A 111 14.62 21.82 -3.00
N LYS A 112 14.14 21.10 -4.03
CA LYS A 112 14.46 21.43 -5.44
C LYS A 112 13.90 22.79 -5.86
N ASN A 113 12.72 23.17 -5.35
CA ASN A 113 12.09 24.45 -5.64
C ASN A 113 12.84 25.65 -5.03
N SER A 114 13.57 25.48 -3.91
CA SER A 114 14.35 26.59 -3.31
C SER A 114 15.58 26.95 -4.14
N HIS A 115 16.23 25.97 -4.78
CA HIS A 115 17.39 26.22 -5.66
C HIS A 115 17.03 26.94 -6.97
N HIS A 116 15.84 26.69 -7.54
CA HIS A 116 15.42 27.36 -8.77
C HIS A 116 15.02 28.84 -8.57
N LYS A 117 14.51 29.21 -7.39
CA LYS A 117 14.20 30.63 -7.07
C LYS A 117 15.45 31.48 -6.80
N GLY A 118 16.59 30.87 -6.45
CA GLY A 118 17.85 31.58 -6.18
C GLY A 118 18.63 32.04 -7.41
N ASN A 119 18.32 31.49 -8.60
CA ASN A 119 19.09 31.73 -9.83
C ASN A 119 18.43 32.72 -10.82
N ARG A 120 17.46 33.52 -10.35
CA ARG A 120 16.90 34.68 -11.07
C ARG A 120 17.35 35.95 -10.37
N LYS A 121 18.59 36.35 -10.57
CA LYS A 121 19.06 37.72 -10.37
C LYS A 121 19.99 38.09 -11.51
#